data_AF-A0A668TGH8-F1
#
_entry.id   AF-A0A668TGH8-F1
#
_cell.length_a   1.000
_cell.length_b   1.000
_cell.length_c   1.000
_cell.angle_alpha   90.00
_cell.angle_beta   90.00
_cell.angle_gamma   90.00
#
_symmetry.space_group_name_H-M   'P 1'
#
loop_
_entity.id
_entity.type
_entity.pdbx_description
1 polymer ?
#
loop_
_entity_poly.entity_id
_entity_poly.type
_entity_poly.pdbx_seq_one_letter_code
_entity_poly.pdbx_strand_id
1 'polypeptide(L)'
;MKMWVCQGFLLLLFLPLAREQSVTAGASPEGAAGRSQSVASSPGRSDSLAWKLEEETREDPTRLKVLKYLSEHPELFQDGRVEVQRLFQQEALNVKLEPELQRCCMTDLEKGCSEEVASGWDLECLQDRLVDLTPDCRDVVGNLTELQSQDIRRNALLMRACDAVIQAQCHEVAENPIDAGDLMECLVQNKHHRVTSEKCAVGVTRFQLIQMGDFSFSYKFKTACEEDVLRLCPNMRKKVDVMICLGTAVRNAMMWYAVERQVSPRCRQQLRVEEVAMSEDIRLQPELHDFCRQDIYRLCQNVAFGNAQVIECLKENKRLLAWRCHQKVFRLQEAEMIVPELDYTLMRVCKNMIWRFCQETDGSNILQCLKQNKNSEWMDPKCKRMIINRQLTQNTDYRLNPVLRRACRADIPKFCQSILNQAAVDVELEGQVISCLKLKYADQHLSPDCEDQIRVILQESALDYRLDPQLQIHCSEERCRA
;
A
#
# COMPACT_ATOMS: atom_id res chain seq x y z
N MET A 1 -25.75 43.41 -46.81
CA MET A 1 -24.57 44.26 -46.56
C MET A 1 -24.14 44.10 -45.12
N LYS A 2 -23.17 43.22 -44.83
CA LYS A 2 -22.41 43.14 -43.56
C LYS A 2 -21.31 42.10 -43.77
N MET A 3 -20.37 42.47 -44.62
CA MET A 3 -19.21 41.66 -45.03
C MET A 3 -17.96 42.54 -44.86
N TRP A 4 -17.84 43.26 -43.74
CA TRP A 4 -16.77 44.24 -43.47
C TRP A 4 -16.46 44.42 -41.96
N VAL A 5 -16.45 43.33 -41.17
CA VAL A 5 -15.97 43.40 -39.76
C VAL A 5 -14.96 42.30 -39.39
N CYS A 6 -14.78 41.26 -40.21
CA CYS A 6 -13.89 40.13 -39.87
C CYS A 6 -12.43 40.24 -40.32
N GLN A 7 -11.92 41.42 -40.71
CA GLN A 7 -10.52 41.57 -41.15
C GLN A 7 -9.61 42.40 -40.20
N GLY A 8 -10.10 42.77 -39.00
CA GLY A 8 -9.34 43.59 -38.05
C GLY A 8 -8.66 42.85 -36.90
N PHE A 9 -9.01 41.58 -36.61
CA PHE A 9 -8.59 40.92 -35.36
C PHE A 9 -7.48 39.86 -35.50
N LEU A 10 -7.00 39.59 -36.71
CA LEU A 10 -6.04 38.51 -37.00
C LEU A 10 -4.57 38.95 -37.08
N LEU A 11 -4.24 40.21 -36.74
CA LEU A 11 -2.87 40.76 -36.87
C LEU A 11 -2.13 41.02 -35.54
N LEU A 12 -2.69 40.64 -34.38
CA LEU A 12 -2.04 40.83 -33.07
C LEU A 12 -1.36 39.58 -32.48
N LEU A 13 -1.36 38.45 -33.19
CA LEU A 13 -0.82 37.17 -32.68
C LEU A 13 0.56 36.76 -33.24
N PHE A 14 1.19 37.56 -34.12
CA PHE A 14 2.47 37.18 -34.72
C PHE A 14 3.46 38.36 -34.81
N LEU A 15 4.16 38.67 -33.72
CA LEU A 15 5.48 39.34 -33.75
C LEU A 15 6.32 38.89 -32.52
N PRO A 16 7.61 38.52 -32.69
CA PRO A 16 8.46 38.06 -31.60
C PRO A 16 9.10 39.23 -30.85
N LEU A 17 9.10 39.21 -29.52
CA LEU A 17 9.78 40.21 -28.70
C LEU A 17 11.30 39.96 -28.68
N ALA A 18 12.03 40.92 -29.25
CA ALA A 18 13.47 41.02 -29.19
C ALA A 18 13.94 41.65 -27.86
N ARG A 19 15.18 41.30 -27.54
CA ARG A 19 16.01 41.56 -26.35
C ARG A 19 16.50 43.01 -26.28
N GLU A 20 16.54 43.62 -25.09
CA GLU A 20 17.44 44.74 -24.77
C GLU A 20 17.98 44.65 -23.32
N GLN A 21 19.25 45.08 -23.16
CA GLN A 21 20.11 44.97 -21.98
C GLN A 21 20.30 46.31 -21.25
N SER A 22 20.69 46.20 -19.96
CA SER A 22 21.46 47.15 -19.11
C SER A 22 20.73 48.45 -18.68
N VAL A 23 20.88 48.99 -17.45
CA VAL A 23 22.10 49.46 -16.75
C VAL A 23 21.87 49.53 -15.22
N THR A 24 22.97 49.44 -14.47
CA THR A 24 23.18 49.42 -13.00
C THR A 24 23.15 50.78 -12.27
N ALA A 25 22.72 50.80 -10.99
CA ALA A 25 23.23 51.57 -9.82
C ALA A 25 22.27 51.28 -8.64
N GLY A 26 22.61 51.04 -7.37
CA GLY A 26 23.78 51.36 -6.55
C GLY A 26 23.32 52.14 -5.30
N ALA A 27 23.55 51.59 -4.10
CA ALA A 27 23.49 52.21 -2.75
C ALA A 27 22.25 51.98 -1.83
N SER A 28 22.50 51.27 -0.72
CA SER A 28 22.00 51.51 0.66
C SER A 28 23.09 52.33 1.41
N PRO A 29 23.00 52.79 2.69
CA PRO A 29 22.17 52.29 3.82
C PRO A 29 21.70 53.32 4.89
N GLU A 30 21.13 52.81 5.99
CA GLU A 30 21.14 53.30 7.40
C GLU A 30 19.89 53.92 8.06
N GLY A 31 19.65 53.49 9.31
CA GLY A 31 18.90 54.16 10.39
C GLY A 31 17.58 53.47 10.81
N ALA A 32 17.46 52.59 11.83
CA ALA A 32 17.72 52.67 13.28
C ALA A 32 16.42 52.75 14.15
N ALA A 33 16.28 51.73 15.01
CA ALA A 33 15.83 51.74 16.43
C ALA A 33 14.34 51.83 16.88
N GLY A 34 13.98 50.91 17.81
CA GLY A 34 12.96 51.08 18.89
C GLY A 34 11.96 49.92 19.05
N ARG A 35 12.21 48.91 19.92
CA ARG A 35 11.54 48.58 21.23
C ARG A 35 10.02 48.87 21.29
N SER A 36 9.10 48.05 21.82
CA SER A 36 9.15 46.92 22.79
C SER A 36 7.77 46.24 22.90
N GLN A 37 7.78 44.91 23.11
CA GLN A 37 6.85 44.03 23.86
C GLN A 37 5.37 44.42 24.12
N SER A 38 4.42 43.59 23.64
CA SER A 38 3.54 42.76 24.50
C SER A 38 2.49 41.94 23.69
N VAL A 39 2.48 40.62 23.92
CA VAL A 39 1.34 39.67 23.97
C VAL A 39 0.15 39.88 23.02
N ALA A 40 -0.02 38.97 22.04
CA ALA A 40 -1.34 38.60 21.53
C ALA A 40 -1.34 37.15 20.97
N SER A 41 -2.33 36.40 21.45
CA SER A 41 -2.92 35.14 21.01
C SER A 41 -2.79 34.73 19.52
N SER A 42 -2.67 33.42 19.31
CA SER A 42 -2.78 32.71 18.03
C SER A 42 -3.94 33.18 17.14
N PRO A 43 -3.74 33.37 15.82
CA PRO A 43 -4.84 33.49 14.87
C PRO A 43 -5.25 32.11 14.34
N GLY A 44 -6.57 31.93 14.24
CA GLY A 44 -7.22 30.73 13.75
C GLY A 44 -7.16 30.56 12.23
N ARG A 45 -7.73 29.44 11.81
CA ARG A 45 -7.79 28.84 10.45
C ARG A 45 -8.36 29.73 9.32
N SER A 46 -8.66 31.00 9.52
CA SER A 46 -9.32 31.87 8.51
C SER A 46 -8.35 32.62 7.59
N ASP A 47 -7.08 32.82 7.96
CA ASP A 47 -6.17 33.69 7.20
C ASP A 47 -5.43 32.96 6.06
N SER A 48 -5.67 31.66 5.88
CA SER A 48 -5.11 30.86 4.78
C SER A 48 -5.96 30.89 3.49
N LEU A 49 -7.12 31.55 3.51
CA LEU A 49 -8.00 31.70 2.35
C LEU A 49 -7.81 33.05 1.64
N ALA A 50 -7.37 34.08 2.37
CA ALA A 50 -7.14 35.41 1.80
C ALA A 50 -5.95 35.44 0.82
N TRP A 51 -4.85 34.71 1.12
CA TRP A 51 -3.71 34.63 0.21
C TRP A 51 -4.00 33.84 -1.07
N LYS A 52 -4.88 32.82 -1.00
CA LYS A 52 -5.29 32.03 -2.17
C LYS A 52 -6.12 32.83 -3.17
N LEU A 53 -6.96 33.74 -2.69
CA LEU A 53 -7.77 34.64 -3.53
C LEU A 53 -6.92 35.72 -4.25
N GLU A 54 -5.81 36.17 -3.65
CA GLU A 54 -4.90 37.13 -4.28
C GLU A 54 -3.98 36.50 -5.33
N GLU A 55 -3.73 35.19 -5.27
CA GLU A 55 -2.95 34.47 -6.27
C GLU A 55 -3.81 34.02 -7.47
N GLU A 56 -5.08 33.67 -7.24
CA GLU A 56 -6.05 33.25 -8.26
C GLU A 56 -6.61 34.44 -9.10
N THR A 57 -6.56 35.67 -8.56
CA THR A 57 -6.96 36.89 -9.28
C THR A 57 -5.94 37.37 -10.31
N ARG A 58 -4.78 36.72 -10.42
CA ARG A 58 -3.71 37.09 -11.35
C ARG A 58 -3.76 36.32 -12.68
N GLU A 59 -4.58 35.28 -12.81
CA GLU A 59 -4.51 34.36 -13.96
C GLU A 59 -5.58 34.50 -15.06
N ASP A 60 -6.80 35.04 -14.86
CA ASP A 60 -7.69 35.33 -16.01
C ASP A 60 -8.87 36.30 -15.73
N PRO A 61 -8.73 37.62 -16.00
CA PRO A 61 -9.80 38.62 -15.86
C PRO A 61 -10.92 38.52 -16.93
N THR A 62 -10.77 37.63 -17.92
CA THR A 62 -11.63 37.55 -19.10
C THR A 62 -12.84 36.66 -18.84
N ARG A 63 -12.64 35.57 -18.10
CA ARG A 63 -13.67 34.56 -17.77
C ARG A 63 -14.85 35.12 -16.97
N LEU A 64 -14.58 36.02 -16.03
CA LEU A 64 -15.62 36.65 -15.19
C LEU A 64 -16.49 37.65 -15.97
N LYS A 65 -15.93 38.31 -17.00
CA LYS A 65 -16.66 39.26 -17.86
C LYS A 65 -17.63 38.54 -18.80
N VAL A 66 -17.24 37.36 -19.30
CA VAL A 66 -18.08 36.54 -20.19
C VAL A 66 -19.29 35.99 -19.44
N LEU A 67 -19.10 35.45 -18.22
CA LEU A 67 -20.20 34.95 -17.39
C LEU A 67 -21.22 36.04 -17.03
N LYS A 68 -20.73 37.26 -16.75
CA LYS A 68 -21.60 38.40 -16.47
C LYS A 68 -22.42 38.82 -17.69
N TYR A 69 -21.78 38.89 -18.87
CA TYR A 69 -22.44 39.22 -20.14
C TYR A 69 -23.51 38.20 -20.56
N LEU A 70 -23.27 36.91 -20.31
CA LEU A 70 -24.22 35.83 -20.61
C LEU A 70 -25.43 35.83 -19.66
N SER A 71 -25.26 36.28 -18.42
CA SER A 71 -26.38 36.45 -17.48
C SER A 71 -27.32 37.60 -17.85
N GLU A 72 -26.83 38.56 -18.63
CA GLU A 72 -27.56 39.77 -19.01
C GLU A 72 -28.33 39.63 -20.34
N HIS A 73 -28.07 38.58 -21.14
CA HIS A 73 -28.65 38.40 -22.49
C HIS A 73 -29.16 36.97 -22.80
N PRO A 74 -30.25 36.51 -22.14
CA PRO A 74 -30.82 35.16 -22.31
C PRO A 74 -31.49 34.91 -23.68
N GLU A 75 -31.74 35.95 -24.47
CA GLU A 75 -32.45 35.91 -25.77
C GLU A 75 -31.64 35.24 -26.89
N LEU A 76 -30.33 35.01 -26.70
CA LEU A 76 -29.43 34.41 -27.70
C LEU A 76 -29.53 32.87 -27.80
N PHE A 77 -30.42 32.24 -27.02
CA PHE A 77 -30.44 30.79 -26.74
C PHE A 77 -31.43 29.94 -27.56
N GLN A 78 -31.82 30.33 -28.78
CA GLN A 78 -32.57 29.42 -29.68
C GLN A 78 -31.73 28.81 -30.81
N ASP A 79 -30.76 29.55 -31.37
CA ASP A 79 -29.79 29.01 -32.37
C ASP A 79 -28.43 28.61 -31.75
N GLY A 80 -28.23 28.90 -30.46
CA GLY A 80 -26.96 28.72 -29.76
C GLY A 80 -26.67 27.30 -29.29
N ARG A 81 -27.59 26.32 -29.39
CA ARG A 81 -27.32 24.97 -28.85
C ARG A 81 -26.14 24.29 -29.54
N VAL A 82 -26.00 24.47 -30.86
CA VAL A 82 -24.91 23.83 -31.62
C VAL A 82 -23.58 24.53 -31.35
N GLU A 83 -23.56 25.86 -31.30
CA GLU A 83 -22.31 26.61 -31.08
C GLU A 83 -21.88 26.64 -29.61
N VAL A 84 -22.82 26.62 -28.65
CA VAL A 84 -22.52 26.41 -27.22
C VAL A 84 -22.03 24.98 -27.00
N GLN A 85 -22.61 23.96 -27.64
CA GLN A 85 -22.09 22.59 -27.55
C GLN A 85 -20.72 22.44 -28.22
N ARG A 86 -20.47 23.19 -29.30
CA ARG A 86 -19.16 23.28 -29.96
C ARG A 86 -18.14 24.03 -29.10
N LEU A 87 -18.54 25.09 -28.41
CA LEU A 87 -17.70 25.86 -27.48
C LEU A 87 -17.45 25.09 -26.18
N PHE A 88 -18.40 24.33 -25.65
CA PHE A 88 -18.18 23.37 -24.57
C PHE A 88 -17.25 22.23 -25.02
N GLN A 89 -17.35 21.75 -26.27
CA GLN A 89 -16.40 20.79 -26.85
C GLN A 89 -15.01 21.39 -27.14
N GLN A 90 -14.92 22.70 -27.42
CA GLN A 90 -13.66 23.42 -27.63
C GLN A 90 -13.02 23.86 -26.30
N GLU A 91 -13.78 24.17 -25.25
CA GLU A 91 -13.31 24.39 -23.87
C GLU A 91 -12.99 23.09 -23.14
N ALA A 92 -13.54 21.95 -23.58
CA ALA A 92 -13.11 20.63 -23.13
C ALA A 92 -11.64 20.34 -23.46
N LEU A 93 -10.93 21.19 -24.22
CA LEU A 93 -9.49 21.03 -24.47
C LEU A 93 -8.60 21.32 -23.25
N ASN A 94 -9.13 21.72 -22.08
CA ASN A 94 -8.35 21.79 -20.84
C ASN A 94 -8.83 20.90 -19.67
N VAL A 95 -9.97 20.22 -19.75
CA VAL A 95 -10.33 19.08 -18.88
C VAL A 95 -11.33 18.20 -19.67
N LYS A 96 -10.82 17.25 -20.48
CA LYS A 96 -11.71 16.25 -21.08
C LYS A 96 -12.06 15.20 -20.04
N LEU A 97 -13.19 15.38 -19.38
CA LEU A 97 -13.88 14.21 -18.88
C LEU A 97 -14.29 13.35 -20.08
N GLU A 98 -14.01 12.05 -20.04
CA GLU A 98 -14.36 11.12 -21.12
C GLU A 98 -15.88 11.26 -21.43
N PRO A 99 -16.31 11.43 -22.70
CA PRO A 99 -17.71 11.72 -23.02
C PRO A 99 -18.71 10.71 -22.45
N GLU A 100 -18.29 9.46 -22.28
CA GLU A 100 -19.07 8.40 -21.66
C GLU A 100 -19.23 8.59 -20.15
N LEU A 101 -18.21 9.09 -19.47
CA LEU A 101 -18.25 9.40 -18.04
C LEU A 101 -19.23 10.55 -17.78
N GLN A 102 -19.17 11.62 -18.59
CA GLN A 102 -20.15 12.70 -18.49
C GLN A 102 -21.57 12.17 -18.68
N ARG A 103 -21.81 11.39 -19.73
CA ARG A 103 -23.16 10.91 -20.05
C ARG A 103 -23.76 10.00 -18.97
N CYS A 104 -22.99 9.08 -18.41
CA CYS A 104 -23.51 8.06 -17.49
C CYS A 104 -23.40 8.46 -16.01
N CYS A 105 -22.45 9.34 -15.65
CA CYS A 105 -22.13 9.62 -14.25
C CYS A 105 -22.57 11.00 -13.75
N MET A 106 -23.23 11.86 -14.56
CA MET A 106 -23.67 13.20 -14.12
C MET A 106 -24.37 13.18 -12.76
N THR A 107 -25.34 12.28 -12.59
CA THR A 107 -26.14 12.20 -11.36
C THR A 107 -25.30 11.82 -10.15
N ASP A 108 -24.32 10.92 -10.33
CA ASP A 108 -23.44 10.45 -9.26
C ASP A 108 -22.38 11.49 -8.91
N LEU A 109 -21.87 12.23 -9.91
CA LEU A 109 -20.97 13.36 -9.73
C LEU A 109 -21.64 14.49 -8.93
N GLU A 110 -22.87 14.87 -9.29
CA GLU A 110 -23.62 15.92 -8.58
C GLU A 110 -23.93 15.55 -7.13
N LYS A 111 -24.32 14.29 -6.88
CA LYS A 111 -24.67 13.80 -5.54
C LYS A 111 -23.47 13.56 -4.64
N GLY A 112 -22.31 13.30 -5.23
CA GLY A 112 -21.23 12.64 -4.51
C GLY A 112 -19.83 13.18 -4.67
N CYS A 113 -19.61 14.07 -5.65
CA CYS A 113 -18.30 14.64 -5.97
C CYS A 113 -18.35 16.16 -6.16
N SER A 114 -19.45 16.82 -5.77
CA SER A 114 -19.78 18.22 -6.11
C SER A 114 -18.96 19.31 -5.38
N GLU A 115 -18.35 19.03 -4.23
CA GLU A 115 -17.48 19.98 -3.50
C GLU A 115 -16.00 19.88 -3.90
N GLU A 116 -15.61 18.88 -4.70
CA GLU A 116 -14.22 18.60 -5.11
C GLU A 116 -13.95 18.93 -6.60
N VAL A 117 -14.92 19.52 -7.30
CA VAL A 117 -14.90 19.83 -8.74
C VAL A 117 -14.02 21.05 -9.08
N ALA A 118 -12.83 21.11 -8.49
CA ALA A 118 -11.75 21.96 -8.97
C ALA A 118 -10.89 21.15 -9.94
N SER A 119 -11.28 21.14 -11.22
CA SER A 119 -10.41 20.81 -12.38
C SER A 119 -9.69 19.45 -12.34
N GLY A 120 -10.40 18.36 -12.69
CA GLY A 120 -9.79 17.11 -13.17
C GLY A 120 -9.71 15.93 -12.20
N TRP A 121 -10.52 15.92 -11.12
CA TRP A 121 -10.56 14.87 -10.08
C TRP A 121 -11.84 14.00 -10.11
N ASP A 122 -12.68 14.20 -11.11
CA ASP A 122 -14.01 13.60 -11.18
C ASP A 122 -13.96 12.07 -11.26
N LEU A 123 -13.03 11.51 -12.04
CA LEU A 123 -12.86 10.06 -12.14
C LEU A 123 -12.32 9.48 -10.82
N GLU A 124 -11.39 10.17 -10.17
CA GLU A 124 -10.83 9.76 -8.90
C GLU A 124 -11.93 9.69 -7.82
N CYS A 125 -12.73 10.73 -7.65
CA CYS A 125 -13.83 10.69 -6.69
C CYS A 125 -14.81 9.53 -6.97
N LEU A 126 -15.16 9.31 -8.25
CA LEU A 126 -16.03 8.20 -8.64
C LEU A 126 -15.42 6.82 -8.33
N GLN A 127 -14.11 6.64 -8.57
CA GLN A 127 -13.40 5.41 -8.23
C GLN A 127 -13.45 5.09 -6.73
N ASP A 128 -13.28 6.10 -5.87
CA ASP A 128 -13.31 5.92 -4.41
C ASP A 128 -14.72 5.54 -3.90
N ARG A 129 -15.75 5.83 -4.70
CA ARG A 129 -17.15 5.55 -4.39
C ARG A 129 -17.78 4.50 -5.29
N LEU A 130 -16.97 3.66 -5.95
CA LEU A 130 -17.43 2.70 -6.95
C LEU A 130 -18.60 1.82 -6.46
N VAL A 131 -18.63 1.48 -5.17
CA VAL A 131 -19.69 0.66 -4.55
C VAL A 131 -21.04 1.37 -4.50
N ASP A 132 -21.05 2.71 -4.43
CA ASP A 132 -22.26 3.53 -4.28
C ASP A 132 -22.82 4.02 -5.62
N LEU A 133 -22.08 3.86 -6.73
CA LEU A 133 -22.47 4.37 -8.04
C LEU A 133 -23.67 3.62 -8.64
N THR A 134 -24.40 4.30 -9.50
CA THR A 134 -25.39 3.65 -10.37
C THR A 134 -24.73 2.57 -11.26
N PRO A 135 -25.44 1.51 -11.66
CA PRO A 135 -24.85 0.43 -12.47
C PRO A 135 -24.17 0.93 -13.75
N ASP A 136 -24.85 1.82 -14.49
CA ASP A 136 -24.32 2.38 -15.75
C ASP A 136 -23.05 3.20 -15.52
N CYS A 137 -23.00 4.02 -14.46
CA CYS A 137 -21.80 4.77 -14.13
C CYS A 137 -20.67 3.86 -13.65
N ARG A 138 -20.99 2.87 -12.82
CA ARG A 138 -20.04 1.88 -12.29
C ARG A 138 -19.34 1.11 -13.40
N ASP A 139 -20.07 0.69 -14.43
CA ASP A 139 -19.51 -0.05 -15.56
C ASP A 139 -18.52 0.82 -16.35
N VAL A 140 -18.87 2.09 -16.60
CA VAL A 140 -17.98 3.06 -17.26
C VAL A 140 -16.72 3.31 -16.42
N VAL A 141 -16.88 3.62 -15.13
CA VAL A 141 -15.75 3.86 -14.21
C VAL A 141 -14.86 2.63 -14.10
N GLY A 142 -15.44 1.43 -14.04
CA GLY A 142 -14.72 0.17 -14.02
C GLY A 142 -13.88 -0.05 -15.28
N ASN A 143 -14.46 0.15 -16.45
CA ASN A 143 -13.75 0.04 -17.74
C ASN A 143 -12.60 1.04 -17.85
N LEU A 144 -12.82 2.29 -17.43
CA LEU A 144 -11.78 3.31 -17.43
C LEU A 144 -10.66 2.99 -16.43
N THR A 145 -11.02 2.43 -15.27
CA THR A 145 -10.05 1.99 -14.26
C THR A 145 -9.21 0.82 -14.76
N GLU A 146 -9.82 -0.15 -15.46
CA GLU A 146 -9.09 -1.24 -16.11
C GLU A 146 -8.12 -0.70 -17.17
N LEU A 147 -8.56 0.24 -18.01
CA LEU A 147 -7.70 0.89 -19.01
C LEU A 147 -6.54 1.67 -18.37
N GLN A 148 -6.78 2.38 -17.25
CA GLN A 148 -5.74 3.03 -16.48
C GLN A 148 -4.76 2.03 -15.86
N SER A 149 -5.22 0.84 -15.47
CA SER A 149 -4.33 -0.20 -14.95
C SER A 149 -3.47 -0.84 -16.04
N GLN A 150 -3.97 -0.90 -17.27
CA GLN A 150 -3.18 -1.37 -18.41
C GLN A 150 -2.11 -0.34 -18.78
N ASP A 151 -2.50 0.94 -18.88
CA ASP A 151 -1.60 2.04 -19.20
C ASP A 151 -1.78 3.20 -18.22
N ILE A 152 -0.87 3.28 -17.25
CA ILE A 152 -0.98 4.26 -16.16
C ILE A 152 -0.71 5.69 -16.64
N ARG A 153 -0.17 5.87 -17.85
CA ARG A 153 0.03 7.19 -18.47
C ARG A 153 -1.28 7.92 -18.72
N ARG A 154 -2.40 7.17 -18.75
CA ARG A 154 -3.76 7.71 -18.80
C ARG A 154 -4.20 8.40 -17.50
N ASN A 155 -3.53 8.15 -16.38
CA ASN A 155 -3.77 8.88 -15.14
C ASN A 155 -2.84 10.11 -15.06
N ALA A 156 -3.28 11.22 -15.64
CA ALA A 156 -2.48 12.45 -15.73
C ALA A 156 -2.07 13.02 -14.34
N LEU A 157 -2.93 12.87 -13.33
CA LEU A 157 -2.64 13.33 -11.97
C LEU A 157 -1.50 12.52 -11.34
N LEU A 158 -1.56 11.19 -11.46
CA LEU A 158 -0.53 10.30 -10.94
C LEU A 158 0.79 10.49 -11.68
N MET A 159 0.75 10.59 -13.02
CA MET A 159 1.95 10.85 -13.83
C MET A 159 2.63 12.16 -13.44
N ARG A 160 1.87 13.24 -13.24
CA ARG A 160 2.41 14.52 -12.78
C ARG A 160 3.00 14.42 -11.37
N ALA A 161 2.33 13.71 -10.46
CA ALA A 161 2.81 13.54 -9.09
C ALA A 161 4.11 12.70 -9.03
N CYS A 162 4.24 11.71 -9.92
CA CYS A 162 5.31 10.73 -9.95
C CYS A 162 6.44 11.05 -10.95
N ASP A 163 6.40 12.16 -11.67
CA ASP A 163 7.38 12.51 -12.72
C ASP A 163 8.85 12.32 -12.27
N ALA A 164 9.19 12.80 -11.08
CA ALA A 164 10.55 12.67 -10.53
C ALA A 164 11.02 11.21 -10.36
N VAL A 165 10.17 10.31 -9.86
CA VAL A 165 10.54 8.89 -9.71
C VAL A 165 10.49 8.16 -11.04
N ILE A 166 9.60 8.56 -11.95
CA ILE A 166 9.53 8.01 -13.30
C ILE A 166 10.85 8.25 -14.03
N GLN A 167 11.32 9.50 -14.04
CA GLN A 167 12.59 9.86 -14.69
C GLN A 167 13.80 9.21 -14.00
N ALA A 168 13.79 9.13 -12.67
CA ALA A 168 14.95 8.65 -11.93
C ALA A 168 15.06 7.11 -11.86
N GLN A 169 13.95 6.38 -11.84
CA GLN A 169 13.92 4.93 -11.52
C GLN A 169 13.11 4.09 -12.51
N CYS A 170 12.15 4.67 -13.25
CA CYS A 170 11.27 3.92 -14.15
C CYS A 170 11.40 4.36 -15.62
N HIS A 171 12.49 5.02 -15.99
CA HIS A 171 12.66 5.65 -17.30
C HIS A 171 12.55 4.65 -18.45
N GLU A 172 13.26 3.51 -18.36
CA GLU A 172 13.22 2.45 -19.38
C GLU A 172 11.81 1.91 -19.62
N VAL A 173 11.03 1.77 -18.55
CA VAL A 173 9.65 1.28 -18.61
C VAL A 173 8.71 2.35 -19.16
N ALA A 174 8.92 3.61 -18.81
CA ALA A 174 8.09 4.73 -19.25
C ALA A 174 8.25 5.05 -20.74
N GLU A 175 9.45 4.83 -21.30
CA GLU A 175 9.71 5.01 -22.74
C GLU A 175 9.15 3.87 -23.60
N ASN A 176 8.81 2.72 -23.01
CA ASN A 176 8.21 1.63 -23.76
C ASN A 176 6.84 2.08 -24.32
N PRO A 177 6.63 2.02 -25.66
CA PRO A 177 5.36 2.44 -26.26
C PRO A 177 4.17 1.61 -25.76
N ILE A 178 4.39 0.36 -25.36
CA ILE A 178 3.36 -0.54 -24.85
C ILE A 178 3.55 -0.66 -23.33
N ASP A 179 2.71 0.03 -22.56
CA ASP A 179 2.57 -0.23 -21.13
C ASP A 179 1.55 -1.36 -20.95
N ALA A 180 1.96 -2.43 -20.28
CA ALA A 180 1.12 -3.58 -19.90
C ALA A 180 0.99 -3.66 -18.38
N GLY A 181 0.89 -2.50 -17.73
CA GLY A 181 0.93 -2.32 -16.27
C GLY A 181 2.35 -2.36 -15.70
N ASP A 182 3.39 -2.30 -16.53
CA ASP A 182 4.79 -2.35 -16.11
C ASP A 182 5.18 -1.08 -15.36
N LEU A 183 4.72 0.08 -15.84
CA LEU A 183 5.05 1.34 -15.22
C LEU A 183 4.43 1.44 -13.82
N MET A 184 3.18 1.00 -13.66
CA MET A 184 2.53 0.95 -12.34
C MET A 184 3.27 0.01 -11.38
N GLU A 185 3.73 -1.15 -11.84
CA GLU A 185 4.54 -2.05 -11.00
C GLU A 185 5.86 -1.40 -10.57
N CYS A 186 6.55 -0.70 -11.48
CA CYS A 186 7.76 0.04 -11.15
C CYS A 186 7.50 1.14 -10.11
N LEU A 187 6.39 1.88 -10.24
CA LEU A 187 5.98 2.89 -9.27
C LEU A 187 5.71 2.28 -7.89
N VAL A 188 5.04 1.12 -7.82
CA VAL A 188 4.82 0.40 -6.55
C VAL A 188 6.15 0.01 -5.90
N GLN A 189 7.09 -0.53 -6.68
CA GLN A 189 8.41 -0.93 -6.18
C GLN A 189 9.24 0.26 -5.67
N ASN A 190 9.04 1.44 -6.25
CA ASN A 190 9.79 2.66 -5.93
C ASN A 190 9.00 3.70 -5.11
N LYS A 191 7.83 3.35 -4.57
CA LYS A 191 6.97 4.31 -3.85
C LYS A 191 7.60 4.90 -2.59
N HIS A 192 8.60 4.22 -2.03
CA HIS A 192 9.38 4.66 -0.86
C HIS A 192 10.78 5.14 -1.21
N HIS A 193 11.10 5.27 -2.50
CA HIS A 193 12.39 5.78 -2.91
C HIS A 193 12.55 7.25 -2.51
N ARG A 194 13.78 7.68 -2.20
CA ARG A 194 14.08 9.03 -1.68
C ARG A 194 13.64 10.18 -2.60
N VAL A 195 13.50 9.91 -3.90
CA VAL A 195 13.08 10.90 -4.91
C VAL A 195 11.56 10.94 -5.09
N THR A 196 10.84 9.98 -4.50
CA THR A 196 9.39 9.86 -4.64
C THR A 196 8.72 10.90 -3.74
N SER A 197 7.86 11.72 -4.33
CA SER A 197 7.09 12.73 -3.61
C SER A 197 6.01 12.07 -2.74
N GLU A 198 5.62 12.72 -1.64
CA GLU A 198 4.49 12.25 -0.82
C GLU A 198 3.21 12.14 -1.65
N LYS A 199 2.97 13.09 -2.57
CA LYS A 199 1.83 13.04 -3.50
C LYS A 199 1.87 11.80 -4.40
N CYS A 200 3.04 11.42 -4.92
CA CYS A 200 3.19 10.19 -5.70
C CYS A 200 2.94 8.95 -4.83
N ALA A 201 3.55 8.87 -3.65
CA ALA A 201 3.39 7.71 -2.77
C ALA A 201 1.92 7.50 -2.35
N VAL A 202 1.21 8.59 -2.04
CA VAL A 202 -0.23 8.58 -1.75
C VAL A 202 -1.02 8.18 -2.99
N GLY A 203 -0.74 8.76 -4.15
CA GLY A 203 -1.44 8.43 -5.40
C GLY A 203 -1.26 6.97 -5.82
N VAL A 204 -0.04 6.44 -5.74
CA VAL A 204 0.27 5.02 -6.00
C VAL A 204 -0.51 4.13 -5.04
N THR A 205 -0.49 4.44 -3.74
CA THR A 205 -1.20 3.63 -2.74
C THR A 205 -2.72 3.71 -2.91
N ARG A 206 -3.25 4.89 -3.26
CA ARG A 206 -4.67 5.06 -3.60
C ARG A 206 -5.06 4.17 -4.78
N PHE A 207 -4.27 4.16 -5.85
CA PHE A 207 -4.52 3.29 -6.99
C PHE A 207 -4.44 1.81 -6.60
N GLN A 208 -3.46 1.40 -5.79
CA GLN A 208 -3.39 0.03 -5.26
C GLN A 208 -4.65 -0.35 -4.46
N LEU A 209 -5.21 0.55 -3.66
CA LEU A 209 -6.45 0.31 -2.91
C LEU A 209 -7.65 0.09 -3.85
N ILE A 210 -7.77 0.87 -4.92
CA ILE A 210 -8.79 0.67 -5.95
C ILE A 210 -8.63 -0.73 -6.58
N GLN A 211 -7.40 -1.13 -6.91
CA GLN A 211 -7.12 -2.45 -7.47
C GLN A 211 -7.53 -3.62 -6.55
N MET A 212 -7.57 -3.42 -5.22
CA MET A 212 -8.01 -4.47 -4.30
C MET A 212 -9.52 -4.76 -4.41
N GLY A 213 -10.30 -3.80 -4.91
CA GLY A 213 -11.76 -3.88 -5.01
C GLY A 213 -12.28 -4.84 -6.07
N ASP A 214 -11.54 -5.02 -7.18
CA ASP A 214 -11.89 -5.94 -8.27
C ASP A 214 -10.62 -6.42 -8.97
N PHE A 215 -10.49 -7.73 -9.22
CA PHE A 215 -9.30 -8.29 -9.83
C PHE A 215 -9.07 -7.79 -11.27
N SER A 216 -10.12 -7.35 -11.96
CA SER A 216 -10.03 -6.75 -13.29
C SER A 216 -9.31 -5.40 -13.30
N PHE A 217 -9.32 -4.68 -12.18
CA PHE A 217 -8.61 -3.39 -12.05
C PHE A 217 -7.10 -3.55 -11.93
N SER A 218 -6.57 -4.77 -11.91
CA SER A 218 -5.15 -5.05 -11.95
C SER A 218 -4.82 -5.83 -13.21
N TYR A 219 -4.45 -5.12 -14.28
CA TYR A 219 -4.25 -5.70 -15.61
C TYR A 219 -3.28 -6.90 -15.61
N LYS A 220 -2.13 -6.77 -14.93
CA LYS A 220 -1.16 -7.88 -14.80
C LYS A 220 -1.74 -9.08 -14.07
N PHE A 221 -2.47 -8.85 -12.98
CA PHE A 221 -3.11 -9.91 -12.22
C PHE A 221 -4.21 -10.59 -13.03
N LYS A 222 -5.12 -9.82 -13.64
CA LYS A 222 -6.16 -10.33 -14.55
C LYS A 222 -5.55 -11.20 -15.64
N THR A 223 -4.63 -10.65 -16.44
CA THR A 223 -4.04 -11.36 -17.58
C THR A 223 -3.22 -12.60 -17.17
N ALA A 224 -2.65 -12.62 -15.96
CA ALA A 224 -1.92 -13.77 -15.44
C ALA A 224 -2.84 -14.86 -14.86
N CYS A 225 -3.97 -14.49 -14.25
CA CYS A 225 -4.77 -15.36 -13.40
C CYS A 225 -6.19 -15.64 -13.88
N GLU A 226 -6.73 -14.93 -14.88
CA GLU A 226 -8.15 -15.01 -15.28
C GLU A 226 -8.66 -16.44 -15.49
N GLU A 227 -7.91 -17.29 -16.21
CA GLU A 227 -8.27 -18.69 -16.42
C GLU A 227 -8.31 -19.49 -15.10
N ASP A 228 -7.34 -19.27 -14.22
CA ASP A 228 -7.30 -19.92 -12.91
C ASP A 228 -8.44 -19.44 -12.01
N VAL A 229 -8.80 -18.16 -12.06
CA VAL A 229 -9.93 -17.58 -11.31
C VAL A 229 -11.24 -18.22 -11.74
N LEU A 230 -11.49 -18.28 -13.05
CA LEU A 230 -12.72 -18.87 -13.60
C LEU A 230 -12.87 -20.35 -13.21
N ARG A 231 -11.74 -21.07 -13.12
CA ARG A 231 -11.72 -22.51 -12.81
C ARG A 231 -11.76 -22.82 -11.32
N LEU A 232 -11.02 -22.07 -10.49
CA LEU A 232 -10.76 -22.39 -9.09
C LEU A 232 -11.58 -21.54 -8.10
N CYS A 233 -11.96 -20.32 -8.48
CA CYS A 233 -12.56 -19.32 -7.61
C CYS A 233 -13.86 -18.76 -8.21
N PRO A 234 -14.87 -19.62 -8.48
CA PRO A 234 -16.10 -19.18 -9.14
C PRO A 234 -16.85 -18.15 -8.29
N ASN A 235 -17.46 -17.16 -8.97
CA ASN A 235 -18.24 -16.06 -8.38
C ASN A 235 -17.45 -15.08 -7.49
N MET A 236 -16.11 -15.10 -7.53
CA MET A 236 -15.29 -14.10 -6.86
C MET A 236 -14.89 -12.98 -7.83
N ARG A 237 -15.14 -11.73 -7.44
CA ARG A 237 -14.68 -10.54 -8.19
C ARG A 237 -13.67 -9.69 -7.43
N LYS A 238 -13.79 -9.56 -6.10
CA LYS A 238 -12.84 -8.79 -5.31
C LYS A 238 -11.45 -9.40 -5.40
N LYS A 239 -10.44 -8.59 -5.71
CA LYS A 239 -9.06 -9.07 -5.88
C LYS A 239 -8.54 -9.75 -4.62
N VAL A 240 -8.81 -9.18 -3.43
CA VAL A 240 -8.42 -9.77 -2.14
C VAL A 240 -8.97 -11.20 -1.97
N ASP A 241 -10.26 -11.40 -2.25
CA ASP A 241 -10.93 -12.70 -2.08
C ASP A 241 -10.35 -13.74 -3.06
N VAL A 242 -10.15 -13.31 -4.31
CA VAL A 242 -9.51 -14.13 -5.35
C VAL A 242 -8.10 -14.54 -4.93
N MET A 243 -7.30 -13.60 -4.40
CA MET A 243 -5.94 -13.89 -3.92
C MET A 243 -5.94 -14.88 -2.76
N ILE A 244 -6.86 -14.74 -1.79
CA ILE A 244 -6.99 -15.70 -0.68
C ILE A 244 -7.36 -17.09 -1.20
N CYS A 245 -8.28 -17.17 -2.15
CA CYS A 245 -8.71 -18.42 -2.79
C CYS A 245 -7.54 -19.11 -3.52
N LEU A 246 -6.87 -18.40 -4.43
CA LEU A 246 -5.74 -18.93 -5.19
C LEU A 246 -4.55 -19.27 -4.28
N GLY A 247 -4.22 -18.43 -3.30
CA GLY A 247 -3.16 -18.69 -2.33
C GLY A 247 -3.44 -19.95 -1.50
N THR A 248 -4.71 -20.18 -1.14
CA THR A 248 -5.12 -21.42 -0.46
C THR A 248 -5.00 -22.63 -1.38
N ALA A 249 -5.38 -22.51 -2.66
CA ALA A 249 -5.19 -23.56 -3.65
C ALA A 249 -3.71 -23.94 -3.83
N VAL A 250 -2.81 -22.95 -3.90
CA VAL A 250 -1.36 -23.16 -3.97
C VAL A 250 -0.85 -23.90 -2.73
N ARG A 251 -1.21 -23.44 -1.51
CA ARG A 251 -0.79 -24.09 -0.26
C ARG A 251 -1.30 -25.53 -0.14
N ASN A 252 -2.54 -25.79 -0.53
CA ASN A 252 -3.13 -27.13 -0.45
C ASN A 252 -2.51 -28.09 -1.46
N ALA A 253 -2.14 -27.61 -2.65
CA ALA A 253 -1.46 -28.40 -3.67
C ALA A 253 -0.06 -28.88 -3.22
N MET A 254 0.60 -28.17 -2.31
CA MET A 254 1.86 -28.63 -1.69
C MET A 254 1.64 -29.75 -0.65
N MET A 255 0.41 -29.94 -0.17
CA MET A 255 0.09 -30.84 0.95
C MET A 255 -0.52 -32.18 0.50
N TRP A 256 -1.11 -32.22 -0.70
CA TRP A 256 -1.73 -33.40 -1.29
C TRP A 256 -1.20 -33.62 -2.71
N TYR A 257 -0.92 -34.86 -3.10
CA TYR A 257 -0.57 -35.29 -4.47
C TYR A 257 -1.74 -35.08 -5.47
N ALA A 258 -2.37 -33.90 -5.45
CA ALA A 258 -3.49 -33.53 -6.29
C ALA A 258 -2.94 -32.93 -7.59
N VAL A 259 -2.88 -33.77 -8.62
CA VAL A 259 -2.36 -33.42 -9.95
C VAL A 259 -3.28 -32.43 -10.71
N GLU A 260 -4.56 -32.29 -10.32
CA GLU A 260 -5.57 -31.67 -11.19
C GLU A 260 -6.09 -30.27 -10.78
N ARG A 261 -5.59 -29.65 -9.69
CA ARG A 261 -6.09 -28.33 -9.23
C ARG A 261 -4.99 -27.31 -8.94
N GLN A 262 -3.93 -27.31 -9.73
CA GLN A 262 -2.84 -26.35 -9.55
C GLN A 262 -3.17 -25.01 -10.22
N VAL A 263 -2.86 -23.92 -9.54
CA VAL A 263 -2.80 -22.58 -10.13
C VAL A 263 -1.65 -22.55 -11.14
N SER A 264 -1.82 -21.94 -12.32
CA SER A 264 -0.77 -21.91 -13.36
C SER A 264 0.53 -21.25 -12.87
N PRO A 265 1.71 -21.60 -13.41
CA PRO A 265 2.98 -20.96 -13.03
C PRO A 265 2.96 -19.43 -13.16
N ARG A 266 2.34 -18.92 -14.24
CA ARG A 266 2.20 -17.49 -14.50
C ARG A 266 1.34 -16.82 -13.42
N CYS A 267 0.18 -17.39 -13.11
CA CYS A 267 -0.66 -16.86 -12.05
C CYS A 267 0.01 -16.97 -10.68
N ARG A 268 0.71 -18.06 -10.36
CA ARG A 268 1.45 -18.20 -9.09
C ARG A 268 2.51 -17.12 -8.92
N GLN A 269 3.25 -16.82 -9.99
CA GLN A 269 4.25 -15.76 -9.96
C GLN A 269 3.61 -14.39 -9.69
N GLN A 270 2.53 -14.06 -10.41
CA GLN A 270 1.87 -12.77 -10.22
C GLN A 270 1.16 -12.69 -8.86
N LEU A 271 0.53 -13.77 -8.41
CA LEU A 271 -0.06 -13.87 -7.07
C LEU A 271 0.98 -13.57 -6.00
N ARG A 272 2.22 -14.06 -6.16
CA ARG A 272 3.31 -13.76 -5.23
C ARG A 272 3.62 -12.27 -5.17
N VAL A 273 3.72 -11.61 -6.33
CA VAL A 273 3.97 -10.16 -6.42
C VAL A 273 2.88 -9.40 -5.67
N GLU A 274 1.62 -9.76 -5.87
CA GLU A 274 0.49 -9.12 -5.20
C GLU A 274 0.47 -9.39 -3.69
N GLU A 275 0.73 -10.62 -3.24
CA GLU A 275 0.76 -10.95 -1.80
C GLU A 275 1.86 -10.16 -1.06
N VAL A 276 3.03 -10.00 -1.69
CA VAL A 276 4.14 -9.18 -1.15
C VAL A 276 3.77 -7.70 -1.15
N ALA A 277 3.09 -7.21 -2.19
CA ALA A 277 2.60 -5.84 -2.22
C ALA A 277 1.55 -5.59 -1.11
N MET A 278 0.67 -6.56 -0.82
CA MET A 278 -0.30 -6.47 0.27
C MET A 278 0.33 -6.49 1.67
N SER A 279 1.44 -7.20 1.85
CA SER A 279 2.12 -7.27 3.16
C SER A 279 2.89 -6.00 3.51
N GLU A 280 3.04 -5.08 2.56
CA GLU A 280 3.72 -3.81 2.74
C GLU A 280 2.86 -2.74 3.44
N ASP A 281 1.55 -2.72 3.24
CA ASP A 281 0.66 -1.74 3.89
C ASP A 281 -0.61 -2.44 4.37
N ILE A 282 -0.91 -2.29 5.67
CA ILE A 282 -2.10 -2.88 6.29
C ILE A 282 -3.40 -2.48 5.59
N ARG A 283 -3.46 -1.30 4.96
CA ARG A 283 -4.65 -0.82 4.24
C ARG A 283 -4.97 -1.67 3.01
N LEU A 284 -3.96 -2.34 2.43
CA LEU A 284 -4.14 -3.30 1.33
C LEU A 284 -4.68 -4.65 1.83
N GLN A 285 -4.85 -4.84 3.14
CA GLN A 285 -5.46 -6.00 3.79
C GLN A 285 -6.72 -5.58 4.56
N PRO A 286 -7.86 -5.36 3.87
CA PRO A 286 -9.04 -4.73 4.46
C PRO A 286 -9.53 -5.42 5.75
N GLU A 287 -9.57 -6.75 5.78
CA GLU A 287 -9.97 -7.47 7.00
C GLU A 287 -9.05 -7.15 8.18
N LEU A 288 -7.72 -7.27 8.00
CA LEU A 288 -6.76 -7.01 9.07
C LEU A 288 -6.87 -5.55 9.54
N HIS A 289 -6.92 -4.61 8.60
CA HIS A 289 -7.07 -3.19 8.90
C HIS A 289 -8.36 -2.90 9.69
N ASP A 290 -9.49 -3.47 9.29
CA ASP A 290 -10.78 -3.20 9.90
C ASP A 290 -10.87 -3.76 11.32
N PHE A 291 -10.39 -4.99 11.55
CA PHE A 291 -10.35 -5.57 12.89
C PHE A 291 -9.34 -4.89 13.81
N CYS A 292 -8.30 -4.28 13.26
CA CYS A 292 -7.26 -3.57 14.01
C CYS A 292 -7.44 -2.05 14.08
N ARG A 293 -8.46 -1.47 13.42
CA ARG A 293 -8.62 -0.02 13.26
C ARG A 293 -8.53 0.75 14.59
N GLN A 294 -9.20 0.25 15.62
CA GLN A 294 -9.19 0.90 16.94
C GLN A 294 -7.84 0.77 17.66
N ASP A 295 -7.15 -0.36 17.50
CA ASP A 295 -5.82 -0.58 18.07
C ASP A 295 -4.75 0.24 17.34
N ILE A 296 -4.87 0.40 16.01
CA ILE A 296 -4.02 1.31 15.23
C ILE A 296 -4.14 2.74 15.76
N TYR A 297 -5.38 3.22 15.96
CA TYR A 297 -5.62 4.55 16.50
C TYR A 297 -5.07 4.72 17.93
N ARG A 298 -5.21 3.71 18.78
CA ARG A 298 -4.81 3.79 20.19
C ARG A 298 -3.31 3.58 20.42
N LEU A 299 -2.69 2.68 19.68
CA LEU A 299 -1.33 2.18 19.94
C LEU A 299 -0.32 2.65 18.90
N CYS A 300 -0.77 2.92 17.66
CA CYS A 300 0.09 3.19 16.50
C CYS A 300 -0.18 4.54 15.83
N GLN A 301 -0.82 5.51 16.51
CA GLN A 301 -1.23 6.80 15.91
C GLN A 301 -0.10 7.60 15.23
N ASN A 302 1.14 7.47 15.72
CA ASN A 302 2.30 8.22 15.24
C ASN A 302 3.15 7.37 14.26
N VAL A 303 2.64 6.22 13.83
CA VAL A 303 3.33 5.32 12.91
C VAL A 303 2.81 5.59 11.50
N ALA A 304 3.73 5.90 10.59
CA ALA A 304 3.40 6.11 9.18
C ALA A 304 2.89 4.82 8.54
N PHE A 305 1.95 4.95 7.60
CA PHE A 305 1.53 3.84 6.75
C PHE A 305 2.61 3.50 5.71
N GLY A 306 2.57 2.26 5.22
CA GLY A 306 3.58 1.70 4.34
C GLY A 306 4.83 1.19 5.08
N ASN A 307 5.75 0.60 4.31
CA ASN A 307 6.95 -0.10 4.77
C ASN A 307 6.70 -1.16 5.87
N ALA A 308 5.47 -1.67 5.94
CA ALA A 308 4.92 -2.54 6.97
C ALA A 308 5.01 -1.98 8.41
N GLN A 309 5.17 -0.66 8.58
CA GLN A 309 5.45 -0.07 9.90
C GLN A 309 4.29 -0.23 10.88
N VAL A 310 3.05 0.01 10.42
CA VAL A 310 1.85 -0.21 11.26
C VAL A 310 1.70 -1.68 11.64
N ILE A 311 2.01 -2.60 10.72
CA ILE A 311 1.96 -4.04 10.97
C ILE A 311 2.98 -4.42 12.05
N GLU A 312 4.22 -3.95 11.97
CA GLU A 312 5.23 -4.19 13.01
C GLU A 312 4.82 -3.57 14.36
N CYS A 313 4.26 -2.37 14.37
CA CYS A 313 3.75 -1.75 15.60
C CYS A 313 2.69 -2.63 16.29
N LEU A 314 1.76 -3.20 15.52
CA LEU A 314 0.75 -4.12 16.07
C LEU A 314 1.39 -5.40 16.61
N LYS A 315 2.37 -5.98 15.90
CA LYS A 315 3.12 -7.17 16.36
C LYS A 315 3.88 -6.90 17.67
N GLU A 316 4.51 -5.72 17.80
CA GLU A 316 5.23 -5.31 19.01
C GLU A 316 4.31 -5.08 20.21
N ASN A 317 3.08 -4.61 19.95
CA ASN A 317 2.07 -4.32 20.99
C ASN A 317 1.03 -5.45 21.15
N LYS A 318 1.33 -6.67 20.69
CA LYS A 318 0.35 -7.78 20.63
C LYS A 318 -0.41 -7.99 21.94
N ARG A 319 0.25 -7.96 23.09
CA ARG A 319 -0.35 -8.14 24.42
C ARG A 319 -1.43 -7.10 24.79
N LEU A 320 -1.40 -5.93 24.15
CA LEU A 320 -2.33 -4.82 24.38
C LEU A 320 -3.46 -4.76 23.35
N LEU A 321 -3.40 -5.58 22.30
CA LEU A 321 -4.40 -5.58 21.23
C LEU A 321 -5.75 -6.08 21.74
N ALA A 322 -6.82 -5.55 21.16
CA ALA A 322 -8.14 -6.15 21.32
C ALA A 322 -8.13 -7.57 20.75
N TRP A 323 -8.91 -8.46 21.37
CA TRP A 323 -8.98 -9.88 21.04
C TRP A 323 -9.06 -10.17 19.52
N ARG A 324 -9.93 -9.45 18.80
CA ARG A 324 -10.10 -9.67 17.35
C ARG A 324 -8.89 -9.24 16.52
N CYS A 325 -8.26 -8.11 16.85
CA CYS A 325 -7.04 -7.67 16.18
C CYS A 325 -5.89 -8.64 16.49
N HIS A 326 -5.76 -9.06 17.75
CA HIS A 326 -4.78 -10.03 18.18
C HIS A 326 -4.84 -11.33 17.36
N GLN A 327 -6.02 -11.92 17.19
CA GLN A 327 -6.20 -13.12 16.38
C GLN A 327 -5.76 -12.92 14.93
N LYS A 328 -6.09 -11.77 14.32
CA LYS A 328 -5.69 -11.46 12.93
C LYS A 328 -4.18 -11.26 12.81
N VAL A 329 -3.55 -10.60 13.79
CA VAL A 329 -2.07 -10.45 13.85
C VAL A 329 -1.38 -11.79 14.05
N PHE A 330 -1.90 -12.66 14.92
CA PHE A 330 -1.37 -14.02 15.10
C PHE A 330 -1.42 -14.82 13.80
N ARG A 331 -2.54 -14.79 13.07
CA ARG A 331 -2.68 -15.46 11.76
C ARG A 331 -1.73 -14.90 10.71
N LEU A 332 -1.54 -13.58 10.69
CA LEU A 332 -0.55 -12.94 9.83
C LEU A 332 0.85 -13.47 10.15
N GLN A 333 1.24 -13.51 11.43
CA GLN A 333 2.54 -14.04 11.85
C GLN A 333 2.69 -15.52 11.51
N GLU A 334 1.65 -16.34 11.67
CA GLU A 334 1.67 -17.75 11.25
C GLU A 334 1.96 -17.87 9.74
N ALA A 335 1.29 -17.07 8.91
CA ALA A 335 1.51 -17.06 7.47
C ALA A 335 2.92 -16.60 7.08
N GLU A 336 3.43 -15.53 7.70
CA GLU A 336 4.80 -15.04 7.50
C GLU A 336 5.86 -16.06 7.92
N MET A 337 5.63 -16.80 9.01
CA MET A 337 6.58 -17.83 9.46
C MET A 337 6.64 -19.02 8.52
N ILE A 338 5.49 -19.39 7.93
CA ILE A 338 5.42 -20.46 6.93
C ILE A 338 6.03 -20.02 5.61
N VAL A 339 5.79 -18.78 5.19
CA VAL A 339 6.31 -18.23 3.93
C VAL A 339 7.05 -16.90 4.19
N PRO A 340 8.34 -16.94 4.55
CA PRO A 340 9.12 -15.77 4.95
C PRO A 340 9.13 -14.61 3.95
N GLU A 341 8.93 -14.85 2.65
CA GLU A 341 8.90 -13.73 1.68
C GLU A 341 7.63 -12.87 1.79
N LEU A 342 6.60 -13.31 2.53
CA LEU A 342 5.45 -12.47 2.89
C LEU A 342 5.78 -11.46 3.99
N ASP A 343 6.82 -11.70 4.78
CA ASP A 343 7.27 -10.74 5.79
C ASP A 343 8.02 -9.60 5.12
N TYR A 344 7.28 -8.57 4.70
CA TYR A 344 7.83 -7.42 3.99
C TYR A 344 8.99 -6.78 4.75
N THR A 345 8.87 -6.65 6.07
CA THR A 345 9.90 -6.05 6.93
C THR A 345 11.17 -6.89 6.91
N LEU A 346 11.07 -8.22 7.04
CA LEU A 346 12.20 -9.13 6.94
C LEU A 346 12.87 -9.02 5.57
N MET A 347 12.10 -9.15 4.49
CA MET A 347 12.63 -9.13 3.13
C MET A 347 13.31 -7.80 2.79
N ARG A 348 12.74 -6.68 3.23
CA ARG A 348 13.31 -5.35 3.02
C ARG A 348 14.57 -5.13 3.84
N VAL A 349 14.51 -5.38 5.15
CA VAL A 349 15.65 -5.12 6.07
C VAL A 349 16.81 -6.07 5.76
N CYS A 350 16.52 -7.31 5.40
CA CYS A 350 17.53 -8.33 5.11
C CYS A 350 17.86 -8.48 3.62
N LYS A 351 17.33 -7.65 2.72
CA LYS A 351 17.51 -7.78 1.24
C LYS A 351 18.94 -8.11 0.83
N ASN A 352 19.91 -7.33 1.30
CA ASN A 352 21.32 -7.52 0.95
C ASN A 352 21.91 -8.79 1.56
N MET A 353 21.46 -9.19 2.75
CA MET A 353 21.91 -10.41 3.43
C MET A 353 21.33 -11.66 2.77
N ILE A 354 20.06 -11.59 2.33
CA ILE A 354 19.43 -12.65 1.54
C ILE A 354 20.18 -12.84 0.23
N TRP A 355 20.49 -11.74 -0.49
CA TRP A 355 21.29 -11.82 -1.72
C TRP A 355 22.68 -12.42 -1.49
N ARG A 356 23.35 -12.06 -0.37
CA ARG A 356 24.70 -12.52 -0.09
C ARG A 356 24.79 -13.97 0.38
N PHE A 357 23.85 -14.42 1.22
CA PHE A 357 23.95 -15.71 1.90
C PHE A 357 22.94 -16.76 1.41
N CYS A 358 21.82 -16.33 0.83
CA CYS A 358 20.64 -17.18 0.60
C CYS A 358 20.14 -17.14 -0.85
N GLN A 359 20.99 -16.80 -1.82
CA GLN A 359 20.60 -16.60 -3.23
C GLN A 359 19.94 -17.84 -3.86
N GLU A 360 20.38 -19.05 -3.49
CA GLU A 360 19.86 -20.32 -4.00
C GLU A 360 18.84 -20.97 -3.05
N THR A 361 18.47 -20.29 -1.96
CA THR A 361 17.56 -20.85 -0.97
C THR A 361 16.11 -20.69 -1.43
N ASP A 362 15.32 -21.77 -1.32
CA ASP A 362 13.87 -21.70 -1.50
C ASP A 362 13.24 -20.64 -0.58
N GLY A 363 12.25 -19.90 -1.10
CA GLY A 363 11.57 -18.82 -0.38
C GLY A 363 11.08 -19.21 1.02
N SER A 364 10.63 -20.46 1.18
CA SER A 364 10.12 -21.01 2.44
C SER A 364 11.21 -21.18 3.51
N ASN A 365 12.49 -21.21 3.11
CA ASN A 365 13.64 -21.48 3.97
C ASN A 365 14.55 -20.26 4.20
N ILE A 366 14.21 -19.09 3.65
CA ILE A 366 15.02 -17.86 3.78
C ILE A 366 15.33 -17.53 5.23
N LEU A 367 14.33 -17.57 6.12
CA LEU A 367 14.55 -17.28 7.54
C LEU A 367 15.53 -18.27 8.19
N GLN A 368 15.49 -19.55 7.80
CA GLN A 368 16.40 -20.56 8.32
C GLN A 368 17.83 -20.34 7.82
N CYS A 369 18.02 -20.01 6.54
CA CYS A 369 19.32 -19.64 5.99
C CYS A 369 19.90 -18.40 6.70
N LEU A 370 19.09 -17.37 6.92
CA LEU A 370 19.49 -16.17 7.65
C LEU A 370 19.89 -16.49 9.10
N LYS A 371 19.16 -17.38 9.79
CA LYS A 371 19.49 -17.85 11.14
C LYS A 371 20.86 -18.54 11.20
N GLN A 372 21.18 -19.39 10.23
CA GLN A 372 22.46 -20.09 10.16
C GLN A 372 23.64 -19.12 9.99
N ASN A 373 23.41 -18.01 9.28
CA ASN A 373 24.44 -17.00 8.99
C ASN A 373 24.42 -15.81 9.97
N LYS A 374 23.51 -15.78 10.96
CA LYS A 374 23.25 -14.61 11.84
C LYS A 374 24.46 -14.09 12.63
N ASN A 375 25.47 -14.93 12.83
CA ASN A 375 26.69 -14.61 13.57
C ASN A 375 27.90 -14.32 12.67
N SER A 376 27.73 -14.33 11.34
CA SER A 376 28.76 -13.90 10.41
C SER A 376 29.18 -12.46 10.69
N GLU A 377 30.47 -12.16 10.56
CA GLU A 377 31.01 -10.79 10.65
C GLU A 377 30.39 -9.86 9.60
N TRP A 378 30.00 -10.43 8.46
CA TRP A 378 29.39 -9.71 7.34
C TRP A 378 27.87 -9.56 7.46
N MET A 379 27.28 -9.97 8.59
CA MET A 379 25.85 -9.83 8.84
C MET A 379 25.51 -8.37 9.21
N ASP A 380 24.62 -7.75 8.45
CA ASP A 380 24.11 -6.42 8.76
C ASP A 380 23.45 -6.40 10.15
N PRO A 381 23.82 -5.46 11.06
CA PRO A 381 23.27 -5.41 12.41
C PRO A 381 21.75 -5.25 12.49
N LYS A 382 21.12 -4.55 11.53
CA LYS A 382 19.65 -4.38 11.48
C LYS A 382 19.00 -5.69 11.06
N CYS A 383 19.54 -6.37 10.06
CA CYS A 383 19.08 -7.71 9.68
C CYS A 383 19.28 -8.72 10.82
N LYS A 384 20.43 -8.71 11.51
CA LYS A 384 20.67 -9.56 12.69
C LYS A 384 19.59 -9.37 13.76
N ARG A 385 19.24 -8.11 14.07
CA ARG A 385 18.16 -7.80 15.02
C ARG A 385 16.81 -8.30 14.52
N MET A 386 16.52 -8.16 13.23
CA MET A 386 15.30 -8.67 12.62
C MET A 386 15.21 -10.19 12.76
N ILE A 387 16.28 -10.92 12.45
CA ILE A 387 16.36 -12.38 12.62
C ILE A 387 16.07 -12.76 14.08
N ILE A 388 16.72 -12.11 15.04
CA ILE A 388 16.50 -12.37 16.48
C ILE A 388 15.04 -12.09 16.87
N ASN A 389 14.45 -10.97 16.42
CA ASN A 389 13.06 -10.65 16.69
C ASN A 389 12.12 -11.73 16.15
N ARG A 390 12.37 -12.27 14.95
CA ARG A 390 11.58 -13.39 14.43
C ARG A 390 11.80 -14.66 15.23
N GLN A 391 13.03 -14.97 15.66
CA GLN A 391 13.29 -16.11 16.55
C GLN A 391 12.55 -16.00 17.89
N LEU A 392 12.48 -14.81 18.48
CA LEU A 392 11.69 -14.56 19.69
C LEU A 392 10.22 -14.90 19.45
N THR A 393 9.65 -14.41 18.34
CA THR A 393 8.28 -14.73 17.94
C THR A 393 8.08 -16.25 17.73
N GLN A 394 9.00 -16.94 17.04
CA GLN A 394 8.94 -18.40 16.85
C GLN A 394 8.85 -19.15 18.18
N ASN A 395 9.52 -18.65 19.22
CA ASN A 395 9.55 -19.33 20.52
C ASN A 395 8.33 -19.02 21.39
N THR A 396 7.52 -18.01 21.04
CA THR A 396 6.26 -17.74 21.75
C THR A 396 5.15 -18.75 21.47
N ASP A 397 5.19 -19.47 20.36
CA ASP A 397 4.20 -20.51 20.07
C ASP A 397 4.73 -21.54 19.05
N TYR A 398 4.45 -22.83 19.28
CA TYR A 398 4.89 -23.90 18.38
C TYR A 398 4.34 -23.74 16.96
N ARG A 399 3.17 -23.10 16.79
CA ARG A 399 2.56 -22.82 15.47
C ARG A 399 3.34 -21.78 14.68
N LEU A 400 4.03 -20.86 15.37
CA LEU A 400 4.89 -19.85 14.78
C LEU A 400 6.29 -20.38 14.47
N ASN A 401 6.58 -21.65 14.76
CA ASN A 401 7.83 -22.32 14.40
C ASN A 401 7.57 -23.54 13.50
N PRO A 402 7.52 -23.36 12.16
CA PRO A 402 7.19 -24.45 11.23
C PRO A 402 8.14 -25.64 11.28
N VAL A 403 9.42 -25.41 11.60
CA VAL A 403 10.43 -26.47 11.73
C VAL A 403 10.11 -27.34 12.95
N LEU A 404 9.87 -26.71 14.10
CA LEU A 404 9.48 -27.40 15.32
C LEU A 404 8.14 -28.12 15.15
N ARG A 405 7.13 -27.44 14.59
CA ARG A 405 5.79 -28.02 14.35
C ARG A 405 5.86 -29.27 13.49
N ARG A 406 6.73 -29.29 12.48
CA ARG A 406 6.93 -30.45 11.59
C ARG A 406 7.64 -31.58 12.31
N ALA A 407 8.76 -31.30 12.98
CA ALA A 407 9.57 -32.30 13.67
C ALA A 407 8.84 -32.94 14.86
N CYS A 408 8.13 -32.14 15.65
CA CYS A 408 7.40 -32.57 16.83
C CYS A 408 5.91 -32.87 16.57
N ARG A 409 5.52 -33.13 15.31
CA ARG A 409 4.12 -33.30 14.90
C ARG A 409 3.38 -34.38 15.70
N ALA A 410 4.04 -35.49 16.00
CA ALA A 410 3.46 -36.59 16.77
C ALA A 410 3.58 -36.37 18.30
N ASP A 411 4.65 -35.71 18.74
CA ASP A 411 4.96 -35.56 20.17
C ASP A 411 4.12 -34.49 20.86
N ILE A 412 3.83 -33.37 20.17
CA ILE A 412 3.03 -32.27 20.72
C ILE A 412 1.65 -32.75 21.21
N PRO A 413 0.80 -33.40 20.39
CA PRO A 413 -0.49 -33.89 20.85
C PRO A 413 -0.36 -35.07 21.82
N LYS A 414 0.74 -35.84 21.77
CA LYS A 414 0.95 -36.98 22.68
C LYS A 414 1.29 -36.54 24.10
N PHE A 415 2.15 -35.54 24.26
CA PHE A 415 2.70 -35.18 25.56
C PHE A 415 2.20 -33.85 26.12
N CYS A 416 1.81 -32.90 25.26
CA CYS A 416 1.44 -31.54 25.67
C CYS A 416 -0.05 -31.26 25.50
N GLN A 417 -0.90 -32.30 25.37
CA GLN A 417 -2.34 -32.18 25.13
C GLN A 417 -3.06 -31.34 26.18
N SER A 418 -2.66 -31.43 27.45
CA SER A 418 -3.26 -30.65 28.55
C SER A 418 -3.16 -29.14 28.31
N ILE A 419 -2.04 -28.68 27.75
CA ILE A 419 -1.82 -27.27 27.39
C ILE A 419 -2.67 -26.91 26.18
N LEU A 420 -2.73 -27.78 25.16
CA LEU A 420 -3.53 -27.56 23.97
C LEU A 420 -5.03 -27.43 24.28
N ASN A 421 -5.53 -28.18 25.26
CA ASN A 421 -6.93 -28.14 25.69
C ASN A 421 -7.30 -26.79 26.36
N GLN A 422 -6.31 -26.04 26.85
CA GLN A 422 -6.50 -24.72 27.46
C GLN A 422 -6.24 -23.58 26.47
N ALA A 423 -5.81 -23.91 25.24
CA ALA A 423 -5.45 -22.93 24.23
C ALA A 423 -6.67 -22.13 23.77
N ALA A 424 -6.59 -20.81 23.89
CA ALA A 424 -7.54 -19.94 23.24
C ALA A 424 -7.25 -19.93 21.72
N VAL A 425 -8.30 -19.89 20.90
CA VAL A 425 -8.17 -19.94 19.43
C VAL A 425 -7.39 -18.71 18.95
N ASP A 426 -6.33 -18.95 18.17
CA ASP A 426 -5.50 -17.91 17.53
C ASP A 426 -4.85 -16.91 18.50
N VAL A 427 -4.45 -17.42 19.67
CA VAL A 427 -3.63 -16.70 20.66
C VAL A 427 -2.44 -17.56 21.04
N GLU A 428 -1.27 -16.95 21.19
CA GLU A 428 -0.03 -17.62 21.59
C GLU A 428 -0.19 -18.34 22.93
N LEU A 429 0.46 -19.50 23.04
CA LEU A 429 0.62 -20.24 24.28
C LEU A 429 1.82 -19.76 25.11
N GLU A 430 2.37 -18.59 24.79
CA GLU A 430 3.52 -17.96 25.47
C GLU A 430 4.71 -18.92 25.73
N GLY A 431 4.97 -19.85 24.81
CA GLY A 431 6.06 -20.82 24.89
C GLY A 431 5.80 -22.05 25.77
N GLN A 432 4.59 -22.22 26.31
CA GLN A 432 4.24 -23.35 27.20
C GLN A 432 4.46 -24.72 26.54
N VAL A 433 4.10 -24.87 25.25
CA VAL A 433 4.32 -26.13 24.53
C VAL A 433 5.80 -26.43 24.37
N ILE A 434 6.63 -25.41 24.08
CA ILE A 434 8.08 -25.58 23.97
C ILE A 434 8.66 -25.99 25.34
N SER A 435 8.20 -25.37 26.42
CA SER A 435 8.61 -25.73 27.78
C SER A 435 8.23 -27.18 28.14
N CYS A 436 7.01 -27.62 27.78
CA CYS A 436 6.58 -29.01 27.92
C CYS A 436 7.50 -29.97 27.15
N LEU A 437 7.85 -29.66 25.91
CA LEU A 437 8.77 -30.47 25.11
C LEU A 437 10.19 -30.50 25.72
N LYS A 438 10.70 -29.39 26.28
CA LYS A 438 11.98 -29.36 27.00
C LYS A 438 11.98 -30.32 28.21
N LEU A 439 10.88 -30.41 28.95
CA LEU A 439 10.75 -31.37 30.05
C LEU A 439 10.78 -32.82 29.53
N LYS A 440 10.08 -33.10 28.43
CA LYS A 440 10.03 -34.45 27.84
C LYS A 440 11.32 -34.87 27.16
N TYR A 441 12.12 -33.91 26.67
CA TYR A 441 13.49 -34.12 26.23
C TYR A 441 14.36 -34.65 27.37
N ALA A 442 14.27 -34.04 28.56
CA ALA A 442 15.03 -34.51 29.73
C ALA A 442 14.62 -35.93 30.16
N ASP A 443 13.34 -36.28 29.98
CA ASP A 443 12.83 -37.62 30.25
C ASP A 443 13.22 -38.66 29.15
N GLN A 444 13.83 -38.27 28.03
CA GLN A 444 14.12 -39.12 26.85
C GLN A 444 12.89 -39.75 26.19
N HIS A 445 11.76 -39.02 26.15
CA HIS A 445 10.48 -39.54 25.63
C HIS A 445 10.11 -39.04 24.22
N LEU A 446 10.87 -38.10 23.66
CA LEU A 446 10.57 -37.49 22.36
C LEU A 446 10.99 -38.38 21.19
N SER A 447 10.37 -38.19 20.02
CA SER A 447 10.87 -38.77 18.78
C SER A 447 12.23 -38.18 18.39
N PRO A 448 13.09 -38.90 17.63
CA PRO A 448 14.42 -38.40 17.26
C PRO A 448 14.39 -37.03 16.57
N ASP A 449 13.49 -36.84 15.60
CA ASP A 449 13.36 -35.56 14.88
C ASP A 449 13.00 -34.41 15.83
N CYS A 450 12.07 -34.65 16.76
CA CYS A 450 11.68 -33.67 17.76
C CYS A 450 12.79 -33.40 18.77
N GLU A 451 13.49 -34.44 19.22
CA GLU A 451 14.63 -34.36 20.13
C GLU A 451 15.72 -33.44 19.55
N ASP A 452 16.06 -33.62 18.27
CA ASP A 452 17.05 -32.79 17.58
C ASP A 452 16.63 -31.32 17.51
N GLN A 453 15.35 -31.04 17.22
CA GLN A 453 14.86 -29.66 17.20
C GLN A 453 14.82 -29.02 18.59
N ILE A 454 14.45 -29.77 19.63
CA ILE A 454 14.50 -29.26 21.01
C ILE A 454 15.95 -29.00 21.44
N ARG A 455 16.90 -29.84 21.03
CA ARG A 455 18.33 -29.63 21.27
C ARG A 455 18.80 -28.31 20.65
N VAL A 456 18.41 -28.02 19.40
CA VAL A 456 18.71 -26.73 18.76
C VAL A 456 18.11 -25.57 19.57
N ILE A 457 16.83 -25.65 19.97
CA ILE A 457 16.19 -24.60 20.78
C ILE A 457 16.91 -24.39 22.13
N LEU A 458 17.34 -25.46 22.79
CA LEU A 458 18.10 -25.39 24.04
C LEU A 458 19.44 -24.69 23.84
N GLN A 459 20.19 -25.03 22.78
CA GLN A 459 21.44 -24.38 22.45
C GLN A 459 21.24 -22.88 22.13
N GLU A 460 20.22 -22.54 21.35
CA GLU A 460 19.94 -21.14 21.00
C GLU A 460 19.54 -20.33 22.24
N SER A 461 18.68 -20.87 23.11
CA SER A 461 18.26 -20.21 24.35
C SER A 461 19.37 -20.09 25.41
N ALA A 462 20.35 -21.00 25.39
CA ALA A 462 21.55 -20.87 26.23
C ALA A 462 22.45 -19.69 25.79
N LEU A 463 22.46 -19.36 24.49
CA LEU A 463 23.23 -18.24 23.95
C LEU A 463 22.50 -16.89 24.06
N ASP A 464 21.16 -16.89 24.00
CA ASP A 464 20.33 -15.70 24.24
C ASP A 464 19.10 -16.08 25.07
N TYR A 465 19.13 -15.78 26.37
CA TYR A 465 18.07 -16.09 27.33
C TYR A 465 16.71 -15.46 26.96
N ARG A 466 16.69 -14.44 26.09
CA ARG A 466 15.43 -13.86 25.59
C ARG A 466 14.65 -14.82 24.72
N LEU A 467 15.32 -15.78 24.10
CA LEU A 467 14.71 -16.84 23.30
C LEU A 467 13.94 -17.87 24.15
N ASP A 468 13.90 -17.73 25.48
CA ASP A 468 13.03 -18.51 26.35
C ASP A 468 11.91 -17.61 26.94
N PRO A 469 10.69 -17.62 26.35
CA PRO A 469 9.60 -16.77 26.82
C PRO A 469 9.13 -17.07 28.24
N GLN A 470 9.19 -18.32 28.68
CA GLN A 470 8.78 -18.69 30.05
C GLN A 470 9.78 -18.14 31.06
N LEU A 471 11.07 -18.23 30.76
CA LEU A 471 12.10 -17.57 31.57
C LEU A 471 11.89 -16.05 31.63
N GLN A 472 11.60 -15.39 30.49
CA GLN A 472 11.30 -13.95 30.47
C GLN A 472 10.12 -13.58 31.39
N ILE A 473 9.03 -14.34 31.31
CA ILE A 473 7.83 -14.10 32.12
C ILE A 473 8.15 -14.24 33.60
N HIS A 474 8.76 -15.37 34.01
CA HIS A 474 9.11 -15.59 35.42
C HIS A 474 10.08 -14.54 35.97
N CYS A 475 11.13 -14.18 35.21
CA CYS A 475 12.05 -13.12 35.63
C CYS A 475 11.37 -11.74 35.73
N SER A 476 10.40 -11.44 34.86
CA SER A 476 9.65 -10.19 34.93
C SER A 476 8.72 -10.12 36.14
N GLU A 477 8.09 -11.24 36.51
CA GLU A 477 7.24 -11.34 37.70
C GLU A 477 8.06 -11.20 38.99
N GLU A 478 9.25 -11.80 39.06
CA GLU A 478 10.14 -11.65 40.22
C GLU A 478 10.63 -10.22 40.40
N ARG A 479 10.97 -9.52 39.32
CA ARG A 479 11.32 -8.09 39.35
C ARG A 479 10.18 -7.17 39.80
N CYS A 480 8.92 -7.61 39.69
CA CYS A 480 7.76 -6.87 40.19
C CYS A 480 7.44 -7.20 41.66
N ARG A 481 8.02 -8.28 42.21
CA ARG A 481 7.84 -8.71 43.62
C ARG A 481 8.96 -8.21 44.54
N ALA A 482 10.12 -7.87 44.00
CA ALA A 482 11.23 -7.20 44.67
C ALA A 482 11.09 -5.68 44.58
#